data_AF-A0A921HW29-F1
#
_entry.id   AF-A0A921HW29-F1
#
_cell.length_a   1.000
_cell.length_b   1.000
_cell.length_c   1.000
_cell.angle_alpha   90.00
_cell.angle_beta   90.00
_cell.angle_gamma   90.00
#
_symmetry.space_group_name_H-M   'P 1'
#
loop_
_entity.id
_entity.type
_entity.pdbx_description
1 polymer ?
#
loop_
_entity_poly.entity_id
_entity_poly.type
_entity_poly.pdbx_seq_one_letter_code
_entity_poly.pdbx_strand_id
1 'polypeptide(L)'
;MDATISVICYKSKTLANGEHPLMLRIAQNGKSTYKSLKISVAAKHWDFERNVPKPNNPNKDLIQKIILKTKLDYQQKILEKKANSEEFTASSLINEQKEEIKAKTVEEFY
;
A
#
# COMPACT_ATOMS: atom_id res chain seq x y z
N MET A 1 13.07 15.06 3.23
CA MET A 1 12.65 13.95 2.35
C MET A 1 11.14 13.92 2.29
N ASP A 2 10.55 14.22 1.14
CA ASP A 2 9.10 14.16 0.97
C ASP A 2 8.71 12.99 0.08
N ALA A 3 7.77 12.20 0.58
CA ALA A 3 7.20 11.07 -0.10
C ALA A 3 5.68 11.23 -0.11
N THR A 4 5.08 11.00 -1.27
CA THR A 4 3.63 11.09 -1.46
C THR A 4 3.03 9.70 -1.40
N ILE A 5 2.08 9.49 -0.50
CA ILE A 5 1.36 8.23 -0.34
C ILE A 5 0.00 8.32 -1.04
N SER A 6 -0.28 7.36 -1.90
CA SER A 6 -1.58 7.23 -2.58
C SER A 6 -1.99 5.76 -2.66
N VAL A 7 -3.28 5.50 -2.81
CA VAL A 7 -3.80 4.17 -3.16
C VAL A 7 -4.47 4.32 -4.51
N ILE A 8 -4.08 3.48 -5.46
CA ILE A 8 -4.56 3.54 -6.84
C ILE A 8 -5.10 2.18 -7.28
N CYS A 9 -6.00 2.20 -8.26
CA CYS A 9 -6.40 1.00 -8.98
C CYS A 9 -5.45 0.77 -10.16
N TYR A 10 -4.76 -0.37 -10.17
CA TYR A 10 -3.71 -0.64 -11.15
C TYR A 10 -4.28 -1.21 -12.44
N LYS A 11 -4.75 -0.30 -13.31
CA LYS A 11 -5.45 -0.61 -14.56
C LYS A 11 -4.65 -1.51 -15.53
N SER A 12 -3.32 -1.42 -15.51
CA SER A 12 -2.45 -2.22 -16.39
C SER A 12 -2.41 -3.72 -16.02
N LYS A 13 -3.00 -4.11 -14.88
CA LYS A 13 -3.11 -5.51 -14.46
C LYS A 13 -4.58 -5.89 -14.32
N THR A 14 -4.96 -6.95 -15.01
CA THR A 14 -6.28 -7.57 -14.89
C THR A 14 -6.10 -8.96 -14.29
N LEU A 15 -6.87 -9.26 -13.25
CA LEU A 15 -6.88 -10.57 -12.60
C LEU A 15 -7.80 -11.54 -13.36
N ALA A 16 -7.71 -12.83 -13.05
CA ALA A 16 -8.53 -13.86 -13.70
C ALA A 16 -10.05 -13.64 -13.58
N ASN A 17 -10.49 -12.93 -12.53
CA ASN A 17 -11.89 -12.55 -12.31
C ASN A 17 -12.30 -11.26 -13.07
N GLY A 18 -11.42 -10.68 -13.90
CA GLY A 18 -11.67 -9.45 -14.64
C GLY A 18 -11.54 -8.15 -13.82
N GLU A 19 -11.11 -8.24 -12.56
CA GLU A 19 -10.90 -7.08 -11.70
C GLU A 19 -9.45 -6.56 -11.74
N HIS A 20 -9.26 -5.36 -11.20
CA HIS A 20 -7.95 -4.72 -11.10
C HIS A 20 -7.51 -4.62 -9.64
N PRO A 21 -6.25 -4.90 -9.31
CA PRO A 21 -5.78 -4.82 -7.93
C PRO A 21 -5.63 -3.37 -7.45
N LEU A 22 -5.93 -3.13 -6.18
CA LEU A 22 -5.58 -1.88 -5.51
C LEU A 22 -4.15 -1.94 -4.99
N MET A 23 -3.39 -0.90 -5.28
CA MET A 23 -1.97 -0.80 -4.95
C MET A 23 -1.74 0.46 -4.12
N LEU A 24 -1.01 0.31 -3.02
CA LEU A 24 -0.31 1.43 -2.39
C LEU A 24 0.78 1.91 -3.34
N ARG A 25 0.84 3.22 -3.58
CA ARG A 25 1.88 3.90 -4.32
C ARG A 25 2.58 4.88 -3.40
N ILE A 26 3.89 4.73 -3.26
CA ILE A 26 4.77 5.69 -2.60
C ILE A 26 5.64 6.33 -3.67
N ALA A 27 5.47 7.63 -3.90
CA ALA A 27 6.28 8.39 -4.83
C ALA A 27 7.29 9.25 -4.06
N GLN A 28 8.58 9.07 -4.35
CA GLN A 28 9.68 9.78 -3.71
C GLN A 28 10.80 9.99 -4.73
N ASN A 29 11.38 11.20 -4.80
CA ASN A 29 12.50 11.52 -5.68
C ASN A 29 12.28 11.12 -7.15
N GLY A 30 11.07 11.37 -7.69
CA GLY A 30 10.70 11.02 -9.07
C GLY A 30 10.46 9.53 -9.33
N LYS A 31 10.72 8.64 -8.36
CA LYS A 31 10.47 7.20 -8.46
C LYS A 31 9.20 6.82 -7.71
N SER A 32 8.40 5.94 -8.29
CA SER A 32 7.19 5.38 -7.66
C SER A 32 7.40 3.91 -7.37
N THR A 33 7.16 3.50 -6.12
CA THR A 33 7.16 2.10 -5.71
C THR A 33 5.74 1.69 -5.35
N TYR A 34 5.38 0.45 -5.69
CA TYR A 34 4.04 -0.06 -5.54
C TYR A 34 4.00 -1.30 -4.62
N LYS A 35 2.98 -1.40 -3.78
CA LYS A 35 2.69 -2.57 -2.94
C LYS A 35 1.23 -2.97 -3.07
N SER A 36 0.97 -4.25 -3.32
CA SER A 36 -0.41 -4.75 -3.40
C SER A 36 -1.10 -4.70 -2.04
N LEU A 37 -2.34 -4.21 -2.01
CA LEU A 37 -3.21 -4.26 -0.84
C LEU A 37 -3.97 -5.59 -0.72
N LYS A 38 -3.71 -6.56 -1.62
CA LYS A 38 -4.37 -7.86 -1.70
C LYS A 38 -5.90 -7.78 -1.85
N ILE A 39 -6.39 -6.68 -2.40
CA ILE A 39 -7.80 -6.48 -2.76
C ILE A 39 -7.87 -6.01 -4.22
N SER A 40 -8.99 -6.32 -4.87
CA SER A 40 -9.27 -5.93 -6.25
C SER A 40 -10.65 -5.29 -6.37
N VAL A 41 -10.84 -4.55 -7.46
CA VAL A 41 -12.10 -3.89 -7.77
C VAL A 41 -12.36 -3.93 -9.28
N ALA A 42 -13.61 -4.19 -9.66
CA ALA A 42 -14.02 -4.05 -11.05
C ALA A 42 -13.93 -2.58 -11.53
N ALA A 43 -13.46 -2.35 -12.76
CA ALA A 43 -13.32 -1.00 -13.32
C ALA A 43 -14.61 -0.16 -13.26
N LYS A 44 -15.78 -0.79 -13.38
CA LYS A 44 -17.08 -0.12 -13.29
C LYS A 44 -17.38 0.50 -11.92
N HIS A 45 -16.72 0.04 -10.86
CA HIS A 45 -16.93 0.45 -9.46
C HIS A 45 -15.81 1.34 -8.89
N TRP A 46 -14.86 1.76 -9.73
CA TRP A 46 -13.74 2.61 -9.33
C TRP A 46 -13.67 3.89 -10.15
N ASP A 47 -13.35 5.00 -9.50
CA ASP A 47 -13.08 6.29 -10.15
C ASP A 47 -11.55 6.43 -10.31
N PHE A 48 -11.06 6.34 -11.55
CA PHE A 48 -9.63 6.35 -11.86
C PHE A 48 -9.01 7.75 -11.79
N GLU A 49 -9.79 8.81 -11.96
CA GLU A 49 -9.30 10.18 -11.87
C GLU A 49 -9.08 10.54 -10.40
N ARG A 50 -10.08 10.24 -9.57
CA ARG A 50 -10.07 10.56 -8.13
C ARG A 50 -9.40 9.50 -7.27
N ASN A 51 -9.18 8.30 -7.80
CA ASN A 51 -8.67 7.13 -7.09
C ASN A 51 -9.49 6.78 -5.83
N VAL A 52 -10.82 6.73 -6.01
CA VAL A 52 -11.78 6.38 -4.94
C VAL A 52 -12.82 5.38 -5.47
N PRO A 53 -13.45 4.59 -4.59
CA PRO A 53 -14.60 3.77 -4.98
C PRO A 53 -15.77 4.67 -5.43
N LYS A 54 -16.45 4.27 -6.51
CA LYS A 54 -17.65 4.96 -6.98
C LYS A 54 -18.81 4.81 -5.98
N PRO A 55 -19.81 5.70 -6.00
CA PRO A 55 -20.98 5.61 -5.12
C PRO A 55 -21.77 4.29 -5.26
N ASN A 56 -21.74 3.67 -6.45
CA ASN A 56 -22.42 2.42 -6.76
C ASN A 56 -21.63 1.15 -6.39
N ASN A 57 -20.47 1.28 -5.74
CA ASN A 57 -19.65 0.13 -5.34
C ASN A 57 -20.27 -0.51 -4.08
N PRO A 58 -20.66 -1.80 -4.10
CA PRO A 58 -21.28 -2.45 -2.94
C PRO A 58 -20.36 -2.47 -1.71
N ASN A 59 -19.04 -2.46 -1.91
CA ASN A 59 -18.03 -2.49 -0.87
C ASN A 59 -17.37 -1.11 -0.65
N LYS A 60 -18.03 -0.02 -1.04
CA LYS A 60 -17.48 1.34 -0.99
C LYS A 60 -16.87 1.69 0.36
N ASP A 61 -17.63 1.53 1.44
CA ASP A 61 -17.19 1.96 2.78
C ASP A 61 -16.04 1.11 3.30
N LEU A 62 -16.04 -0.20 3.00
CA LEU A 62 -14.95 -1.09 3.35
C LEU A 62 -13.66 -0.72 2.62
N ILE A 63 -13.74 -0.50 1.30
CA ILE A 63 -12.60 -0.09 0.48
C ILE A 63 -12.08 1.27 0.95
N GLN A 64 -12.96 2.23 1.21
CA GLN A 64 -12.61 3.55 1.73
C GLN A 64 -11.89 3.45 3.07
N LYS A 65 -12.40 2.61 3.99
CA LYS A 65 -11.76 2.36 5.30
C LYS A 65 -10.35 1.78 5.13
N ILE A 66 -10.16 0.82 4.22
CA ILE A 66 -8.84 0.23 3.95
C ILE A 66 -7.89 1.27 3.38
N ILE A 67 -8.34 2.12 2.45
CA ILE A 67 -7.53 3.21 1.88
C ILE A 67 -7.07 4.17 2.97
N LEU A 68 -8.01 4.64 3.81
CA LEU A 68 -7.72 5.58 4.89
C LEU A 68 -6.74 4.98 5.90
N LYS A 69 -6.99 3.75 6.35
CA LYS A 69 -6.10 3.04 7.28
C LYS A 69 -4.71 2.90 6.70
N THR A 70 -4.59 2.43 5.46
CA THR A 70 -3.30 2.24 4.79
C THR A 70 -2.53 3.56 4.67
N LYS A 71 -3.21 4.64 4.25
CA LYS A 71 -2.58 5.96 4.16
C LYS A 71 -2.08 6.42 5.53
N LEU A 72 -2.89 6.26 6.58
CA LEU A 72 -2.53 6.62 7.94
C LEU A 72 -1.32 5.83 8.43
N ASP A 73 -1.33 4.50 8.32
CA ASP A 73 -0.25 3.62 8.77
C ASP A 73 1.10 4.02 8.15
N TYR A 74 1.12 4.27 6.83
CA TYR A 74 2.34 4.67 6.13
C TYR A 74 2.76 6.12 6.42
N GLN A 75 1.80 7.01 6.65
CA GLN A 75 2.08 8.40 7.03
C GLN A 75 2.69 8.45 8.44
N GLN A 76 2.20 7.64 9.37
CA GLN A 76 2.78 7.48 10.70
C GLN A 76 4.22 6.97 10.63
N LYS A 77 4.48 5.91 9.86
CA LYS A 77 5.86 5.41 9.64
C LYS A 77 6.81 6.50 9.13
N ILE A 78 6.39 7.30 8.16
CA ILE A 78 7.21 8.40 7.64
C ILE A 78 7.46 9.45 8.72
N LEU A 79 6.44 9.79 9.52
CA LEU A 79 6.57 10.73 10.63
C LEU A 79 7.57 10.24 11.68
N GLU A 80 7.51 8.96 12.06
CA GLU A 80 8.44 8.33 13.01
C GLU A 80 9.88 8.37 12.48
N LYS A 81 10.11 7.96 11.23
CA LYS A 81 11.45 8.04 10.60
C LYS A 81 11.98 9.47 10.56
N LYS A 82 11.12 10.43 10.21
CA LYS A 82 11.48 11.87 10.23
C LYS A 82 11.83 12.34 11.64
N ALA A 83 11.06 11.96 12.66
CA ALA A 83 11.31 12.32 14.05
C ALA A 83 12.64 11.75 14.57
N ASN A 84 12.99 10.54 14.16
CA ASN A 84 14.25 9.88 14.51
C ASN A 84 15.45 10.31 13.65
N SER A 85 15.27 11.24 12.70
CA SER A 85 16.30 11.61 11.71
C SER A 85 16.85 10.42 10.90
N GLU A 86 16.01 9.39 10.70
CA GLU A 86 16.35 8.22 9.91
C GLU A 86 16.09 8.47 8.43
N GLU A 87 17.05 8.10 7.58
CA GLU A 87 16.85 8.10 6.14
C GLU A 87 15.90 6.98 5.72
N PHE A 88 14.98 7.28 4.82
CA PHE A 88 14.06 6.29 4.27
C PHE A 88 13.89 6.43 2.77
N THR A 89 13.64 5.30 2.11
CA THR A 89 13.31 5.23 0.70
C THR A 89 11.93 4.61 0.49
N ALA A 90 11.27 4.90 -0.63
CA ALA A 90 9.97 4.32 -0.98
C ALA A 90 10.00 2.78 -0.98
N SER A 91 11.11 2.20 -1.42
CA SER A 91 11.37 0.75 -1.34
C SER A 91 11.55 0.27 0.10
N SER A 92 12.35 0.97 0.91
CA SER A 92 12.52 0.64 2.33
C SER A 92 11.18 0.66 3.08
N LEU A 93 10.36 1.70 2.92
CA LEU A 93 9.04 1.81 3.57
C LEU A 93 8.09 0.64 3.21
N ILE A 94 8.13 0.17 1.95
CA ILE A 94 7.29 -0.93 1.49
C ILE A 94 7.80 -2.28 1.97
N ASN A 95 9.12 -2.47 1.96
CA ASN A 95 9.81 -3.71 2.28
C ASN A 95 10.12 -3.87 3.78
N GLU A 96 9.87 -2.84 4.59
CA GLU A 96 9.88 -2.92 6.04
C GLU A 96 8.75 -3.85 6.49
N GLN A 97 9.01 -5.15 6.34
CA GLN A 97 8.28 -6.22 6.98
C GLN A 97 8.43 -5.97 8.47
N LYS A 98 7.31 -6.04 9.23
CA LYS A 98 7.44 -6.52 10.61
C LYS A 98 8.20 -7.82 10.47
N GLU A 99 9.40 -7.93 11.04
CA GLU A 99 10.15 -9.18 11.00
C GLU A 99 9.17 -10.31 11.32
N GLU A 100 8.87 -11.14 10.33
CA GLU A 100 8.42 -12.48 10.64
C GLU A 100 9.61 -13.07 11.38
N ILE A 101 9.40 -13.29 12.69
CA ILE A 101 10.33 -14.01 13.56
C ILE A 101 10.92 -15.14 12.72
N LYS A 102 12.21 -15.04 12.37
CA LYS A 102 12.89 -16.16 11.74
C LYS A 102 12.73 -17.32 12.71
N ALA A 103 11.96 -18.34 12.34
CA ALA A 103 11.89 -19.56 13.10
C ALA A 103 13.32 -20.12 13.14
N LYS A 104 14.01 -19.95 14.27
CA LYS A 104 15.26 -20.63 14.54
C LYS A 104 14.92 -22.06 14.91
N THR A 105 15.53 -23.03 14.25
CA THR A 105 15.48 -24.43 14.69
C THR A 105 16.27 -24.55 15.99
N VAL A 106 15.88 -25.50 16.86
CA VAL A 106 16.55 -25.74 18.15
C VAL A 106 18.05 -26.05 17.98
N GLU A 107 18.46 -26.51 16.79
CA GLU A 107 19.84 -26.76 16.40
C GLU A 107 20.72 -25.50 16.33
N GLU A 108 20.15 -24.30 16.17
CA GLU A 108 20.92 -23.04 16.22
C GLU A 108 21.14 -22.52 17.66
N PHE A 109 20.65 -23.25 18.67
CA PHE A 109 20.73 -22.86 20.08
C PHE A 109 21.79 -23.64 20.88
N TYR A 110 22.50 -24.58 20.25
CA TYR A 110 23.59 -25.36 20.83
C TYR A 110 24.87 -25.25 20.00
#